data_AF-A0A529YKN0-F1
#
_entry.id   AF-A0A529YKN0-F1
#
_cell.length_a   1.000
_cell.length_b   1.000
_cell.length_c   1.000
_cell.angle_alpha   90.00
_cell.angle_beta   90.00
_cell.angle_gamma   90.00
#
_symmetry.space_group_name_H-M   'P 1'
#
loop_
_entity.id
_entity.type
_entity.pdbx_description
1 polymer ?
#
loop_
_entity_poly.entity_id
_entity_poly.type
_entity_poly.pdbx_seq_one_letter_code
_entity_poly.pdbx_strand_id
1 'polypeptide(L)' 'MQQMTRLSGGLIDRSQTLNFSFDGKRYQGNPGDTLASALLANGVRLMGRSFKYHRPRGLLSVGSEEP' A
#
# COMPACT_ATOMS: atom_id res chain seq x y z
N MET A 1 -2.27 -6.73 -12.07
CA MET A 1 -2.91 -7.24 -10.84
C MET A 1 -3.87 -6.16 -10.38
N GLN A 2 -5.14 -6.50 -10.18
CA GLN A 2 -6.20 -5.54 -9.92
C GLN A 2 -6.20 -5.09 -8.45
N GLN A 3 -6.56 -3.82 -8.19
CA GLN A 3 -6.71 -3.24 -6.85
C GLN A 3 -7.95 -3.85 -6.15
N MET A 4 -7.81 -5.08 -5.66
CA MET A 4 -8.92 -5.93 -5.18
C MET A 4 -9.69 -5.39 -3.99
N THR A 5 -9.08 -4.55 -3.15
CA THR A 5 -9.65 -4.11 -1.87
C THR A 5 -10.09 -2.65 -1.89
N ARG A 6 -10.12 -2.01 -3.06
CA ARG A 6 -10.31 -0.57 -3.17
C ARG A 6 -11.78 -0.17 -3.14
N LEU A 7 -12.10 0.76 -2.24
CA LEU A 7 -13.42 1.35 -2.09
C LEU A 7 -13.60 2.58 -3.02
N SER A 8 -14.83 3.00 -3.25
CA SER A 8 -15.16 4.28 -3.91
C SER A 8 -14.90 5.48 -3.01
N GLY A 9 -14.60 6.66 -3.59
CA GLY A 9 -14.29 7.89 -2.83
C GLY A 9 -12.79 8.10 -2.56
N GLY A 10 -12.43 8.84 -1.51
CA GLY A 10 -11.03 9.12 -1.15
C GLY A 10 -10.35 10.23 -1.97
N LEU A 11 -9.17 10.66 -1.52
CA LEU A 11 -8.40 11.77 -2.09
C LEU A 11 -7.37 11.28 -3.13
N ILE A 12 -7.85 10.57 -4.15
CA ILE A 12 -7.00 10.00 -5.21
C ILE A 12 -7.57 10.31 -6.60
N ASP A 13 -6.69 10.50 -7.58
CA ASP A 13 -7.08 10.64 -8.98
C ASP A 13 -7.21 9.26 -9.65
N ARG A 14 -8.43 8.87 -10.00
CA ARG A 14 -8.72 7.60 -10.67
C ARG A 14 -8.60 7.64 -12.19
N SER A 15 -8.42 8.82 -12.78
CA SER A 15 -8.26 8.98 -14.23
C SER A 15 -6.90 8.49 -14.73
N GLN A 16 -5.92 8.38 -13.82
CA GLN A 16 -4.56 7.98 -14.13
C GLN A 16 -4.12 6.79 -13.27
N THR A 17 -3.34 5.90 -13.88
CA THR A 17 -2.73 4.75 -13.20
C THR A 17 -1.22 4.90 -13.22
N LEU A 18 -0.60 4.79 -12.05
CA LEU A 18 0.85 4.79 -11.87
C LEU A 18 1.32 3.37 -11.62
N ASN A 19 2.35 2.95 -12.35
CA ASN A 19 3.00 1.66 -12.12
C ASN A 19 4.22 1.86 -11.21
N PHE A 20 4.37 1.01 -10.21
CA PHE A 20 5.52 1.02 -9.32
C PHE A 20 5.93 -0.41 -8.94
N SER A 21 7.10 -0.55 -8.33
CA SER A 21 7.58 -1.84 -7.84
C SER A 21 7.86 -1.77 -6.34
N PHE A 22 7.51 -2.83 -5.64
CA PHE A 22 7.77 -3.02 -4.21
C PHE A 22 8.17 -4.48 -3.97
N ASP A 23 9.27 -4.72 -3.26
CA ASP A 23 9.86 -6.06 -3.05
C ASP A 23 9.96 -6.90 -4.34
N GLY A 24 10.41 -6.26 -5.43
CA GLY A 24 10.57 -6.91 -6.73
C GLY A 24 9.26 -7.27 -7.46
N LYS A 25 8.09 -6.96 -6.88
CA LYS A 25 6.78 -7.17 -7.50
C LYS A 25 6.22 -5.86 -8.03
N ARG A 26 5.55 -5.91 -9.19
CA ARG A 26 4.90 -4.75 -9.81
C ARG A 26 3.49 -4.56 -9.27
N TYR A 27 3.15 -3.32 -8.95
CA TYR A 27 1.85 -2.90 -8.45
C TYR A 27 1.35 -1.66 -9.19
N GLN A 28 0.08 -1.35 -9.01
CA GLN A 28 -0.58 -0.18 -9.57
C GLN A 28 -1.13 0.70 -8.46
N GLY A 29 -0.89 1.99 -8.55
CA GLY A 29 -1.45 3.01 -7.68
C GLY A 29 -2.02 4.16 -8.51
N ASN A 30 -2.47 5.19 -7.81
CA ASN A 30 -3.12 6.35 -8.38
C ASN A 30 -2.47 7.62 -7.84
N PRO A 31 -2.39 8.73 -8.60
CA PRO A 31 -1.93 9.99 -8.03
C PRO A 31 -2.75 10.36 -6.78
N GLY A 32 -2.06 10.80 -5.72
CA GLY A 32 -2.64 11.00 -4.38
C GLY A 32 -2.45 9.81 -3.44
N ASP A 33 -2.12 8.63 -3.95
CA ASP A 33 -1.74 7.49 -3.10
C ASP A 33 -0.41 7.75 -2.39
N THR A 34 -0.35 7.36 -1.12
CA THR A 34 0.90 6.98 -0.47
C THR A 34 1.26 5.54 -0.81
N LEU A 35 2.54 5.16 -0.67
CA LEU A 35 2.96 3.77 -0.87
C LEU A 35 2.14 2.78 -0.03
N ALA A 36 1.87 3.13 1.23
CA ALA A 36 1.06 2.33 2.15
C ALA A 36 -0.38 2.11 1.63
N SER A 37 -1.05 3.20 1.21
CA SER A 37 -2.42 3.12 0.68
C SER A 37 -2.51 2.32 -0.62
N ALA A 38 -1.53 2.47 -1.52
CA ALA A 38 -1.46 1.72 -2.76
C ALA A 38 -1.22 0.22 -2.50
N LEU A 39 -0.30 -0.13 -1.60
CA LEU A 39 -0.05 -1.53 -1.23
C LEU A 39 -1.29 -2.18 -0.61
N LEU A 40 -1.98 -1.47 0.30
CA LEU A 40 -3.21 -1.95 0.90
C LEU A 40 -4.31 -2.17 -0.15
N ALA A 41 -4.47 -1.26 -1.11
CA ALA A 41 -5.42 -1.39 -2.23
C ALA A 41 -5.11 -2.58 -3.15
N ASN A 42 -3.85 -3.00 -3.22
CA ASN A 42 -3.41 -4.22 -3.93
C ASN A 42 -3.48 -5.48 -3.04
N GLY A 43 -4.10 -5.40 -1.86
CA GLY A 43 -4.26 -6.53 -0.94
C GLY A 43 -3.01 -6.90 -0.13
N VAL A 44 -1.96 -6.06 -0.15
CA VAL A 44 -0.74 -6.30 0.61
C VAL A 44 -0.96 -5.90 2.07
N ARG A 45 -1.05 -6.90 2.95
CA ARG A 45 -1.21 -6.70 4.40
C ARG A 45 0.08 -6.94 5.21
N LEU A 46 1.03 -7.64 4.61
CA LEU A 46 2.35 -7.89 5.20
C LEU A 46 3.37 -7.02 4.46
N MET A 47 3.90 -6.02 5.14
CA MET A 47 4.83 -5.04 4.57
C MET A 47 6.25 -5.16 5.14
N GLY A 48 6.40 -5.93 6.22
CA GLY A 48 7.72 -6.18 6.81
C GLY A 48 7.65 -7.19 7.94
N ARG A 49 8.77 -7.31 8.66
CA ARG A 49 8.87 -8.13 9.86
C ARG A 49 9.52 -7.33 10.97
N SER A 50 9.08 -7.55 12.22
CA SER A 50 9.62 -6.84 13.38
C SER A 50 11.12 -7.11 13.51
N PHE A 51 11.90 -6.09 13.85
CA PHE A 51 13.36 -6.19 13.96
C PHE A 51 13.84 -7.33 14.88
N LYS A 52 13.38 -7.38 16.14
CA LYS A 52 13.88 -8.35 17.14
C LYS A 52 13.37 -9.78 16.95
N TYR A 53 12.10 -9.93 16.59
CA TYR A 53 11.40 -11.22 16.66
C TYR A 53 10.98 -11.76 15.29
N HIS A 54 11.30 -11.07 14.19
CA HIS A 54 10.91 -11.41 12.82
C HIS A 54 9.41 -11.72 12.63
N ARG A 55 8.56 -11.20 13.50
CA ARG A 55 7.11 -11.38 13.43
C ARG A 55 6.55 -10.63 12.24
N PRO A 56 5.58 -11.19 11.49
CA PRO A 56 4.90 -10.49 10.41
C PRO A 56 4.35 -9.12 10.89
N ARG A 57 4.60 -8.05 10.13
CA ARG A 57 4.09 -6.70 10.39
C ARG A 57 3.41 -6.11 9.16
N GLY A 58 2.25 -5.49 9.38
CA GLY A 58 1.52 -4.70 8.41
C GLY A 58 1.43 -3.25 8.85
N LEU A 59 0.75 -2.45 8.04
CA LEU A 59 0.43 -1.06 8.33
C LEU A 59 -0.35 -0.93 9.65
N LEU A 60 0.03 0.01 10.51
CA LEU A 60 -0.66 0.26 11.79
C LEU A 60 -1.43 1.59 11.82
N SER A 61 -0.89 2.62 11.17
CA SER A 61 -1.37 4.00 11.18
C SER A 61 -1.35 4.62 9.77
N VAL A 62 -1.65 5.91 9.66
CA VAL A 62 -1.86 6.60 8.38
C VAL A 62 -1.01 7.87 8.23
N GLY A 63 -0.03 8.07 9.13
CA GLY A 63 0.73 9.31 9.24
C GLY A 63 2.16 9.11 9.70
N SER A 64 2.73 10.19 10.24
CA SER A 64 4.10 10.21 10.75
C SER A 64 4.30 9.37 12.01
N GLU A 65 3.20 8.96 12.65
CA GLU A 65 3.20 8.06 13.79
C GLU A 65 3.42 6.58 13.44
N GLU A 66 3.59 6.23 12.16
CA GLU A 66 3.88 4.84 11.75
C GLU A 66 5.22 4.36 12.32
N PRO A 67 5.25 3.22 13.03
CA PRO A 67 6.40 2.78 13.83
C PRO A 67 7.49 2.00 13.07
#